data_AF-A0AAQ0QKI1-F1
#
_entry.id   AF-A0AAQ0QKI1-F1
#
_cell.length_a   1.000
_cell.length_b   1.000
_cell.length_c   1.000
_cell.angle_alpha   90.00
_cell.angle_beta   90.00
_cell.angle_gamma   90.00
#
_symmetry.space_group_name_H-M   'P 1'
#
loop_
_entity.id
_entity.type
_entity.pdbx_description
1 polymer ?
#
loop_
_entity_poly.entity_id
_entity_poly.type
_entity_poly.pdbx_seq_one_letter_code
_entity_poly.pdbx_strand_id
1 'polypeptide(L)'
;MKTKADLDAIIPTLVELIRNNDHEIGESYYEQDEDGWGRCDDSTTNYLCYEEDGWLIEVTYECCGEWDNDPGDYWTPPSCDLRRAWGEVTEITATHYDEDIDEESEFSEEDVNKLWIALDEELKDIA
;
A
#
# COMPACT_ATOMS: atom_id res chain seq x y z
N MET A 1 -15.24 -19.63 14.01
CA MET A 1 -14.75 -18.25 13.84
C MET A 1 -13.24 -18.28 13.88
N LYS A 2 -12.57 -17.56 12.98
CA LYS A 2 -11.12 -17.36 13.04
C LYS A 2 -10.77 -16.43 14.19
N THR A 3 -9.52 -16.52 14.64
CA THR A 3 -8.98 -15.74 15.74
C THR A 3 -7.92 -14.76 15.22
N LYS A 4 -7.48 -13.84 16.09
CA LYS A 4 -6.33 -12.99 15.82
C LYS A 4 -5.06 -13.77 15.44
N ALA A 5 -4.87 -14.97 16.00
CA ALA A 5 -3.73 -15.80 15.65
C ALA A 5 -3.82 -16.33 14.21
N ASP A 6 -5.03 -16.54 13.69
CA ASP A 6 -5.25 -16.92 12.30
C ASP A 6 -5.00 -15.72 11.37
N LEU A 7 -5.41 -14.50 11.77
CA LEU A 7 -5.05 -13.26 11.06
C LEU A 7 -3.52 -13.06 11.02
N ASP A 8 -2.84 -13.28 12.15
CA ASP A 8 -1.37 -13.18 12.22
C ASP A 8 -0.68 -14.19 11.29
N ALA A 9 -1.30 -15.34 11.04
CA ALA A 9 -0.74 -16.40 10.19
C ALA A 9 -0.79 -16.08 8.70
N ILE A 10 -1.70 -15.22 8.26
CA ILE A 10 -1.85 -14.81 6.85
C ILE A 10 -1.08 -13.53 6.50
N ILE A 11 -0.54 -12.81 7.49
CA ILE A 11 0.31 -11.61 7.28
C ILE A 11 1.41 -11.87 6.23
N PRO A 12 2.18 -12.98 6.27
CA PRO A 12 3.24 -13.20 5.28
C PRO A 12 2.71 -13.28 3.84
N THR A 13 1.52 -13.85 3.65
CA THR A 13 0.85 -13.92 2.35
C THR A 13 0.46 -12.53 1.87
N LEU A 14 -0.14 -11.71 2.74
CA LEU A 14 -0.54 -10.34 2.40
C LEU A 14 0.66 -9.44 2.09
N VAL A 15 1.76 -9.59 2.83
CA VAL A 15 3.02 -8.89 2.56
C VAL A 15 3.60 -9.30 1.21
N GLU A 16 3.56 -10.60 0.88
CA GLU A 16 4.02 -11.09 -0.43
C GLU A 16 3.14 -10.58 -1.57
N LEU A 17 1.82 -10.48 -1.36
CA LEU A 17 0.89 -9.91 -2.34
C LEU A 17 1.15 -8.42 -2.56
N ILE A 18 1.34 -7.63 -1.49
CA ILE A 18 1.72 -6.22 -1.61
C ILE A 18 3.03 -6.09 -2.37
N ARG A 19 4.08 -6.82 -1.98
CA ARG A 19 5.41 -6.71 -2.60
C ARG A 19 5.40 -6.97 -4.11
N ASN A 20 4.58 -7.91 -4.55
CA ASN A 20 4.50 -8.29 -5.95
C ASN A 20 3.39 -7.53 -6.71
N ASN A 21 2.71 -6.59 -6.06
CA ASN A 21 1.68 -5.81 -6.72
C ASN A 21 2.32 -4.83 -7.69
N ASP A 22 1.61 -4.56 -8.79
CA ASP A 22 2.01 -3.52 -9.73
C ASP A 22 1.48 -2.18 -9.20
N HIS A 23 2.27 -1.54 -8.33
CA HIS A 23 1.86 -0.32 -7.64
C HIS A 23 1.72 0.83 -8.63
N GLU A 24 0.59 1.53 -8.59
CA GLU A 24 0.46 2.85 -9.21
C GLU A 24 1.19 3.86 -8.32
N ILE A 25 2.28 4.44 -8.83
CA ILE A 25 3.17 5.33 -8.08
C ILE A 25 2.91 6.77 -8.51
N GLY A 26 2.49 7.59 -7.55
CA GLY A 26 2.33 9.03 -7.73
C GLY A 26 3.67 9.79 -7.84
N GLU A 27 3.61 11.11 -7.87
CA GLU A 27 4.79 11.97 -8.03
C GLU A 27 5.16 12.68 -6.73
N SER A 28 6.45 12.70 -6.41
CA SER A 28 7.03 13.53 -5.36
C SER A 28 7.91 14.60 -6.00
N TYR A 29 7.66 15.86 -5.67
CA TYR A 29 8.41 17.00 -6.19
C TYR A 29 8.63 18.06 -5.12
N TYR A 30 9.70 18.84 -5.28
CA TYR A 30 9.94 20.00 -4.45
C TYR A 30 9.32 21.23 -5.10
N GLU A 31 8.47 21.94 -4.36
CA GLU A 31 7.92 23.23 -4.79
C GLU A 31 8.28 24.35 -3.80
N GLN A 32 8.25 25.58 -4.31
CA GLN A 32 8.51 26.78 -3.53
C GLN A 32 7.18 27.46 -3.20
N ASP A 33 6.86 27.58 -1.92
CA ASP A 33 5.68 28.27 -1.39
C ASP A 33 6.06 29.45 -0.47
N GLU A 34 5.08 29.99 0.28
CA GLU A 34 5.29 31.11 1.21
C GLU A 34 6.20 30.75 2.40
N ASP A 35 6.34 29.47 2.73
CA ASP A 35 7.11 28.96 3.88
C ASP A 35 8.49 28.41 3.48
N GLY A 36 8.75 28.21 2.19
CA GLY A 36 10.08 27.87 1.67
C GLY A 36 10.03 26.83 0.56
N TRP A 37 11.07 26.00 0.48
CA TRP A 37 11.05 24.80 -0.37
C TRP A 37 10.50 23.64 0.44
N GLY A 38 9.35 23.11 0.05
CA GLY A 38 8.69 21.95 0.65
C GLY A 38 8.67 20.76 -0.31
N ARG A 39 8.64 19.54 0.24
CA ARG A 39 8.33 18.34 -0.54
C ARG A 39 6.83 18.20 -0.61
N CYS A 40 6.30 18.08 -1.82
CA CYS A 40 4.90 17.77 -2.08
C CYS A 40 4.80 16.39 -2.70
N ASP A 41 3.91 15.59 -2.14
CA ASP A 41 3.69 14.20 -2.54
C ASP A 41 2.26 14.12 -3.11
N ASP A 42 2.14 14.01 -4.42
CA ASP A 42 0.89 13.73 -5.14
C ASP A 42 0.74 12.21 -5.24
N SER A 43 0.31 11.59 -4.14
CA SER A 43 0.18 10.14 -4.01
C SER A 43 -0.92 9.56 -4.87
N THR A 44 -0.73 8.31 -5.31
CA THR A 44 -1.77 7.53 -5.96
C THR A 44 -2.32 6.46 -5.02
N THR A 45 -3.64 6.41 -4.89
CA THR A 45 -4.33 5.41 -4.08
C THR A 45 -4.34 4.06 -4.79
N ASN A 46 -3.90 3.04 -4.08
CA ASN A 46 -3.88 1.65 -4.50
C ASN A 46 -4.80 0.83 -3.60
N TYR A 47 -5.24 -0.31 -4.12
CA TYR A 47 -6.15 -1.22 -3.41
C TYR A 47 -5.73 -2.68 -3.60
N LEU A 48 -5.68 -3.42 -2.50
CA LEU A 48 -5.45 -4.86 -2.47
C LEU A 48 -6.64 -5.54 -1.80
N CYS A 49 -7.17 -6.57 -2.46
CA CYS A 49 -8.21 -7.43 -1.91
C CYS A 49 -7.70 -8.87 -1.82
N TYR A 50 -7.84 -9.48 -0.65
CA TYR A 50 -7.55 -10.88 -0.38
C TYR A 50 -8.84 -11.59 0.04
N GLU A 51 -9.24 -12.58 -0.76
CA GLU A 51 -10.43 -13.41 -0.51
C GLU A 51 -10.04 -14.89 -0.58
N GLU A 52 -9.94 -15.56 0.57
CA GLU A 52 -9.63 -16.99 0.65
C GLU A 52 -10.09 -17.58 1.99
N ASP A 53 -10.62 -18.81 2.00
CA ASP A 53 -11.00 -19.55 3.23
C ASP A 53 -11.95 -18.76 4.16
N GLY A 54 -12.92 -18.04 3.56
CA GLY A 54 -13.88 -17.20 4.29
C GLY A 54 -13.32 -15.86 4.76
N TRP A 55 -12.03 -15.58 4.56
CA TRP A 55 -11.45 -14.26 4.76
C TRP A 55 -11.84 -13.32 3.65
N LEU A 56 -12.14 -12.07 4.02
CA LEU A 56 -12.17 -10.91 3.14
C LEU A 56 -11.32 -9.83 3.80
N ILE A 57 -10.15 -9.55 3.23
CA ILE A 57 -9.24 -8.52 3.71
C ILE A 57 -9.01 -7.51 2.60
N GLU A 58 -9.27 -6.26 2.92
CA GLU A 58 -9.19 -5.14 2.01
C GLU A 58 -8.17 -4.14 2.58
N VAL A 59 -7.19 -3.78 1.77
CA VAL A 59 -6.14 -2.83 2.14
C VAL A 59 -6.14 -1.70 1.13
N THR A 60 -6.35 -0.49 1.61
CA THR A 60 -6.15 0.74 0.86
C THR A 60 -4.83 1.37 1.32
N TYR A 61 -4.00 1.75 0.36
CA TYR A 61 -2.70 2.34 0.63
C TYR A 61 -2.35 3.35 -0.45
N GLU A 62 -1.46 4.28 -0.13
CA GLU A 62 -1.05 5.35 -1.02
C GLU A 62 0.42 5.21 -1.36
N CYS A 63 0.78 5.38 -2.63
CA CYS A 63 2.16 5.29 -3.10
C CYS A 63 2.57 6.58 -3.84
N CYS A 64 3.79 7.03 -3.58
CA CYS A 64 4.43 8.11 -4.32
C CYS A 64 5.92 7.83 -4.51
N GLY A 65 6.52 8.52 -5.48
CA GLY A 65 7.92 8.29 -5.81
C GLY A 65 8.63 9.50 -6.36
N GLU A 66 9.95 9.48 -6.27
CA GLU A 66 10.83 10.47 -6.88
C GLU A 66 11.19 10.02 -8.30
N TRP A 67 10.94 10.89 -9.27
CA TRP A 67 11.17 10.61 -10.69
C TRP A 67 12.29 11.50 -11.24
N ASP A 68 13.26 10.90 -11.92
CA ASP A 68 14.23 11.61 -12.75
C ASP A 68 13.58 11.90 -14.11
N ASN A 69 13.07 13.11 -14.26
CA ASN A 69 12.48 13.60 -15.49
C ASN A 69 13.54 14.29 -16.36
N ASP A 70 13.88 13.69 -17.49
CA ASP A 70 14.64 14.34 -18.56
C ASP A 70 13.66 14.78 -19.65
N PRO A 71 13.50 16.10 -19.89
CA PRO A 71 12.60 16.59 -20.94
C PRO A 71 13.08 16.25 -22.36
N GLY A 72 14.29 15.70 -22.51
CA GLY A 72 14.92 15.43 -23.78
C GLY A 72 15.39 16.70 -24.51
N ASP A 73 15.90 16.51 -25.71
CA ASP A 73 16.26 17.57 -26.63
C ASP A 73 15.98 17.20 -28.11
N TYR A 74 16.61 17.90 -29.05
CA TYR A 74 16.43 17.63 -30.48
C TYR A 74 16.91 16.22 -30.91
N TRP A 75 17.85 15.63 -30.17
CA TRP A 75 18.47 14.33 -30.43
C TRP A 75 18.03 13.26 -29.42
N THR A 76 17.73 13.63 -28.17
CA THR A 76 17.30 12.70 -27.11
C THR A 76 15.80 12.82 -26.84
N PRO A 77 15.03 11.72 -26.86
CA PRO A 77 13.63 11.77 -26.43
C PRO A 77 13.54 12.06 -24.93
N PRO A 78 12.40 12.60 -24.45
CA PRO A 78 12.14 12.70 -23.03
C PRO A 78 12.15 11.31 -22.37
N SER A 79 12.65 11.23 -21.14
CA SER A 79 12.57 10.05 -20.29
C SER A 79 12.12 10.42 -18.88
N CYS A 80 11.51 9.46 -18.22
CA CYS A 80 11.09 9.56 -16.82
C CYS A 80 11.45 8.24 -16.16
N ASP A 81 12.48 8.26 -15.34
CA ASP A 81 13.01 7.09 -14.66
C ASP A 81 12.71 7.20 -13.16
N LEU A 82 12.00 6.22 -12.61
CA LEU A 82 11.71 6.16 -11.19
C LEU A 82 13.02 5.96 -10.41
N ARG A 83 13.32 6.85 -9.45
CA ARG A 83 14.50 6.74 -8.59
C ARG A 83 14.21 5.95 -7.33
N ARG A 84 13.08 6.25 -6.71
CA ARG A 84 12.66 5.73 -5.40
C ARG A 84 11.15 5.78 -5.32
N ALA A 85 10.54 4.80 -4.69
CA ALA A 85 9.12 4.87 -4.34
C ALA A 85 8.87 4.35 -2.93
N TRP A 86 7.85 4.92 -2.30
CA TRP A 86 7.38 4.54 -0.99
C TRP A 86 5.87 4.65 -0.94
N GLY A 87 5.28 4.09 0.11
CA GLY A 87 3.88 4.23 0.40
C GLY A 87 3.56 4.07 1.87
N GLU A 88 2.29 4.27 2.17
CA GLU A 88 1.72 4.10 3.50
C GLU A 88 0.32 3.49 3.39
N VAL A 89 -0.01 2.60 4.31
CA VAL A 89 -1.36 2.10 4.46
C VAL A 89 -2.26 3.21 4.99
N THR A 90 -3.45 3.35 4.42
CA THR A 90 -4.44 4.34 4.86
C THR A 90 -5.67 3.70 5.48
N GLU A 91 -6.00 2.47 5.07
CA GLU A 91 -7.14 1.73 5.61
C GLU A 91 -6.94 0.22 5.49
N ILE A 92 -7.36 -0.52 6.51
CA ILE A 92 -7.47 -1.99 6.47
C ILE A 92 -8.84 -2.37 7.02
N THR A 93 -9.57 -3.18 6.24
CA THR A 93 -10.78 -3.85 6.70
C THR A 93 -10.55 -5.36 6.61
N ALA A 94 -10.88 -6.09 7.67
CA ALA A 94 -10.72 -7.54 7.71
C ALA A 94 -11.97 -8.18 8.30
N THR A 95 -12.64 -9.01 7.50
CA THR A 95 -13.80 -9.79 7.92
C THR A 95 -13.55 -11.28 7.66
N HIS A 96 -14.21 -12.11 8.46
CA HIS A 96 -14.23 -13.55 8.26
C HIS A 96 -15.66 -14.07 8.37
N TYR A 97 -16.10 -14.79 7.34
CA TYR A 97 -17.37 -15.48 7.30
C TYR A 97 -17.21 -16.97 7.66
N ASP A 98 -17.96 -17.42 8.66
CA ASP A 98 -17.98 -18.81 9.11
C ASP A 98 -19.22 -19.53 8.57
N GLU A 99 -19.02 -20.45 7.62
CA GLU A 99 -20.08 -21.19 6.94
C GLU A 99 -20.83 -22.19 7.85
N ASP A 100 -20.20 -22.68 8.93
CA ASP A 100 -20.80 -23.69 9.82
C ASP A 100 -21.90 -23.08 10.70
N ILE A 101 -21.75 -21.80 11.05
CA ILE A 101 -22.67 -21.06 11.92
C ILE A 101 -23.41 -19.92 11.21
N ASP A 102 -23.12 -19.68 9.93
CA ASP A 102 -23.70 -18.61 9.10
C ASP A 102 -23.52 -17.22 9.73
N GLU A 103 -22.33 -16.95 10.29
CA GLU A 103 -22.00 -15.69 10.95
C GLU A 103 -20.76 -15.03 10.35
N GLU A 104 -20.80 -13.70 10.24
CA GLU A 104 -19.67 -12.85 9.88
C GLU A 104 -19.08 -12.19 11.13
N SER A 105 -17.75 -12.10 11.15
CA SER A 105 -17.00 -11.46 12.24
C SER A 105 -15.99 -10.48 11.65
N GLU A 106 -16.05 -9.23 12.12
CA GLU A 106 -15.12 -8.16 11.74
C GLU A 106 -14.01 -8.01 12.78
N PHE A 107 -12.79 -7.84 12.32
CA PHE A 107 -11.61 -7.60 13.15
C PHE A 107 -11.46 -6.11 13.43
N SER A 108 -11.15 -5.77 14.69
CA SER A 108 -10.96 -4.39 15.09
C SER A 108 -9.64 -3.79 14.57
N GLU A 109 -9.51 -2.47 14.62
CA GLU A 109 -8.25 -1.76 14.34
C GLU A 109 -7.07 -2.29 15.19
N GLU A 110 -7.33 -2.67 16.45
CA GLU A 110 -6.33 -3.26 17.34
C GLU A 110 -5.90 -4.67 16.91
N ASP A 111 -6.75 -5.38 16.18
CA ASP A 111 -6.46 -6.70 15.64
C ASP A 111 -5.62 -6.63 14.37
N VAL A 112 -5.93 -5.70 13.48
CA VAL A 112 -5.20 -5.50 12.22
C VAL A 112 -3.91 -4.70 12.39
N ASN A 113 -3.63 -4.10 13.55
CA ASN A 113 -2.43 -3.29 13.80
C ASN A 113 -1.10 -4.01 13.43
N LYS A 114 -1.01 -5.32 13.65
CA LYS A 114 0.20 -6.08 13.24
C LYS A 114 0.33 -6.20 11.72
N LEU A 115 -0.79 -6.41 11.04
CA LEU A 115 -0.83 -6.41 9.58
C LEU A 115 -0.46 -5.03 9.05
N TRP A 116 -1.04 -3.97 9.62
CA TRP A 116 -0.72 -2.59 9.28
C TRP A 116 0.78 -2.32 9.34
N ILE A 117 1.42 -2.60 10.48
CA ILE A 117 2.87 -2.40 10.64
C ILE A 117 3.66 -3.22 9.61
N ALA A 118 3.26 -4.47 9.36
CA ALA A 118 3.97 -5.32 8.41
C ALA A 118 3.89 -4.79 6.97
N LEU A 119 2.73 -4.26 6.57
CA LEU A 119 2.54 -3.68 5.25
C LEU A 119 3.22 -2.32 5.12
N ASP A 120 3.14 -1.45 6.14
CA ASP A 120 3.88 -0.18 6.17
C ASP A 120 5.39 -0.37 6.09
N GLU A 121 5.95 -1.36 6.80
CA GLU A 121 7.39 -1.65 6.70
C GLU A 121 7.78 -2.10 5.28
N GLU A 122 6.91 -2.84 4.59
CA GLU A 122 7.16 -3.27 3.21
C GLU A 122 7.02 -2.09 2.23
N LEU A 123 6.05 -1.21 2.44
CA LEU A 123 5.78 -0.07 1.55
C LEU A 123 6.83 1.05 1.65
N LYS A 124 7.72 1.04 2.65
CA LYS A 124 8.76 2.08 2.80
C LYS A 124 9.77 2.16 1.66
N ASP A 125 9.97 1.06 0.92
CA ASP A 125 10.97 0.96 -0.14
C ASP A 125 10.48 -0.05 -1.20
N ILE A 126 9.69 0.44 -2.16
CA ILE A 126 9.04 -0.40 -3.19
C ILE A 126 9.67 -0.26 -4.59
N ALA A 127 10.65 0.64 -4.76
CA ALA A 127 11.44 0.78 -5.99
C ALA A 127 12.80 1.42 -5.73
#